data_AF-A0A433Q790-F1
#
_entry.id   AF-A0A433Q790-F1
#
_cell.length_a   1.000
_cell.length_b   1.000
_cell.length_c   1.000
_cell.angle_alpha   90.00
_cell.angle_beta   90.00
_cell.angle_gamma   90.00
#
_symmetry.space_group_name_H-M   'P 1'
#
loop_
_entity.id
_entity.type
_entity.pdbx_description
1 polymer ?
#
loop_
_entity_poly.entity_id
_entity_poly.type
_entity_poly.pdbx_seq_one_letter_code
_entity_poly.pdbx_strand_id
1 'polypeptide(L)'
;MGNNHSKPLLNKSLPLGRASRDSQHSNPRTGTSSAVGPRSGTLTGTMTLEPNYSWVDGRRFFDDKDIHYVLPNDVEEIDRLVMQHFILQRAFGANYQAPVKDLLESGIKVLDVG
;
A
#
# COMPACT_ATOMS: atom_id res chain seq x y z
N MET A 1 58.77 -18.01 -17.95
CA MET A 1 58.93 -16.71 -17.27
C MET A 1 57.72 -15.85 -17.60
N GLY A 2 56.92 -15.52 -16.59
CA GLY A 2 55.66 -14.81 -16.76
C GLY A 2 55.85 -13.32 -17.03
N ASN A 3 55.17 -12.80 -18.04
CA ASN A 3 55.12 -11.37 -18.32
C ASN A 3 53.80 -10.80 -17.77
N ASN A 4 53.90 -10.24 -16.56
CA ASN A 4 52.84 -9.52 -15.88
C ASN A 4 52.70 -8.12 -16.51
N HIS A 5 51.64 -7.87 -17.26
CA HIS A 5 51.26 -6.51 -17.65
C HIS A 5 50.38 -5.88 -16.56
N SER A 6 51.01 -5.32 -15.53
CA SER A 6 50.35 -4.43 -14.58
C SER A 6 50.22 -3.03 -15.17
N LYS A 7 49.01 -2.64 -15.58
CA LYS A 7 48.69 -1.22 -15.84
C LYS A 7 48.32 -0.55 -14.51
N PRO A 8 48.85 0.65 -14.19
CA PRO A 8 48.47 1.34 -12.96
C PRO A 8 47.06 1.95 -13.07
N LEU A 9 46.27 1.80 -12.00
CA LEU A 9 44.96 2.42 -11.84
C LEU A 9 45.12 3.93 -11.67
N LEU A 10 44.45 4.72 -12.51
CA LEU A 10 44.40 6.17 -12.42
C LEU A 10 43.53 6.59 -11.22
N ASN A 11 44.17 7.02 -10.13
CA ASN A 11 43.53 7.64 -8.98
C ASN A 11 42.98 9.04 -9.38
N LYS A 12 41.67 9.15 -9.57
CA LYS A 12 40.98 10.45 -9.60
C LYS A 12 40.36 10.72 -8.22
N SER A 13 41.13 11.38 -7.37
CA SER A 13 40.61 12.03 -6.16
C SER A 13 39.77 13.25 -6.55
N LEU A 14 38.44 13.15 -6.43
CA LEU A 14 37.51 14.28 -6.51
C LEU A 14 37.49 15.02 -5.16
N PRO A 15 37.50 16.37 -5.13
CA PRO A 15 37.51 17.14 -3.90
C PRO A 15 36.15 17.07 -3.18
N LEU A 16 36.21 16.96 -1.84
CA LEU A 16 35.08 17.05 -0.92
C LEU A 16 34.43 18.44 -1.02
N GLY A 17 33.37 18.55 -1.84
CA GLY A 17 32.50 19.71 -1.89
C GLY A 17 31.39 19.60 -0.84
N ARG A 18 31.52 20.34 0.25
CA ARG A 18 30.52 20.47 1.33
C ARG A 18 29.34 21.31 0.83
N ALA A 19 28.28 20.69 0.35
CA ALA A 19 27.04 21.39 -0.01
C ALA A 19 26.03 21.29 1.15
N SER A 20 25.93 22.38 1.92
CA SER A 20 24.84 22.61 2.87
C SER A 20 23.52 22.72 2.09
N ARG A 21 22.58 21.80 2.33
CA ARG A 21 21.20 21.94 1.87
C ARG A 21 20.30 22.15 3.08
N ASP A 22 20.16 23.41 3.46
CA ASP A 22 19.05 23.87 4.28
C ASP A 22 17.79 23.87 3.40
N SER A 23 17.02 22.79 3.44
CA SER A 23 15.64 22.80 2.96
C SER A 23 14.74 23.28 4.09
N GLN A 24 14.60 24.60 4.18
CA GLN A 24 13.59 25.30 4.97
C GLN A 24 12.19 24.93 4.43
N HIS A 25 11.49 24.00 5.07
CA HIS A 25 10.04 23.88 4.90
C HIS A 25 9.37 24.81 5.92
N SER A 26 8.97 25.99 5.45
CA SER A 26 8.27 27.00 6.24
C SER A 26 6.83 26.57 6.52
N ASN A 27 6.51 26.34 7.80
CA ASN A 27 5.16 26.06 8.27
C ASN A 27 4.49 27.39 8.68
N PRO A 28 3.35 27.82 8.12
CA PRO A 28 2.72 29.06 8.54
C PRO A 28 1.94 28.86 9.85
N ARG A 29 2.45 29.46 10.93
CA ARG A 29 1.65 29.76 12.14
C ARG A 29 0.78 30.97 11.85
N THR A 30 -0.54 30.81 11.88
CA THR A 30 -1.49 31.92 12.08
C THR A 30 -2.20 31.72 13.41
N GLY A 31 -1.88 32.59 14.37
CA GLY A 31 -2.72 32.84 15.54
C GLY A 31 -3.42 34.17 15.32
N THR A 32 -4.74 34.18 15.25
CA THR A 32 -5.56 35.39 15.43
C THR A 32 -6.86 35.05 16.14
N SER A 33 -7.23 35.96 17.02
CA SER A 33 -8.19 35.89 18.12
C SER A 33 -9.68 35.80 17.75
N SER A 34 -10.43 35.27 18.71
CA SER A 34 -11.88 35.25 18.94
C SER A 34 -12.75 36.23 18.14
N ALA A 35 -13.74 35.69 17.46
CA ALA A 35 -15.03 36.34 17.21
C ALA A 35 -16.15 35.30 17.34
N VAL A 36 -16.96 35.43 18.38
CA VAL A 36 -18.17 34.63 18.62
C VAL A 36 -19.29 35.17 17.73
N GLY A 37 -19.88 34.31 16.89
CA GLY A 37 -21.01 34.59 16.00
C GLY A 37 -21.83 33.31 15.74
N PRO A 38 -23.10 33.41 15.32
CA PRO A 38 -24.22 32.68 15.93
C PRO A 38 -24.29 31.19 15.56
N ARG A 39 -24.83 30.41 16.51
CA ARG A 39 -25.14 28.98 16.38
C ARG A 39 -26.29 28.79 15.39
N SER A 40 -26.00 28.75 14.10
CA SER A 40 -26.91 28.16 13.10
C SER A 40 -26.72 26.64 13.11
N GLY A 41 -27.69 25.93 13.67
CA GLY A 41 -27.77 24.48 13.53
C GLY A 41 -28.11 24.13 12.08
N THR A 42 -27.09 24.00 11.25
CA THR A 42 -27.24 23.46 9.89
C THR A 42 -27.05 21.95 9.95
N LEU A 43 -28.14 21.21 9.81
CA LEU A 43 -28.14 19.77 9.61
C LEU A 43 -27.75 19.48 8.15
N THR A 44 -26.50 19.71 7.79
CA THR A 44 -25.97 19.35 6.46
C THR A 44 -24.70 18.53 6.64
N GLY A 45 -24.87 17.33 7.18
CA GLY A 45 -23.86 16.30 7.08
C GLY A 45 -24.17 15.43 5.87
N THR A 46 -23.68 15.80 4.69
CA THR A 46 -23.32 14.77 3.71
C THR A 46 -22.30 13.89 4.43
N MET A 47 -22.70 12.70 4.87
CA MET A 47 -21.74 11.71 5.36
C MET A 47 -20.90 11.32 4.15
N THR A 48 -19.79 12.01 3.96
CA THR A 48 -18.68 11.52 3.15
C THR A 48 -18.20 10.27 3.87
N LEU A 49 -18.67 9.11 3.41
CA LEU A 49 -18.18 7.80 3.82
C LEU A 49 -16.78 7.63 3.23
N GLU A 50 -15.85 8.49 3.65
CA GLU A 50 -14.45 8.30 3.32
C GLU A 50 -13.96 7.14 4.20
N PRO A 51 -13.48 6.05 3.59
CA PRO A 51 -12.94 4.94 4.36
C PRO A 51 -11.76 5.41 5.22
N ASN A 52 -11.76 4.97 6.47
CA ASN A 52 -10.67 5.25 7.41
C ASN A 52 -9.46 4.38 7.08
N TYR A 53 -8.27 4.98 7.15
CA TYR A 53 -7.00 4.30 6.90
C TYR A 53 -5.97 4.65 7.97
N SER A 54 -5.13 3.68 8.30
CA SER A 54 -3.96 3.85 9.16
C SER A 54 -2.68 3.53 8.39
N TRP A 55 -1.55 4.05 8.87
CA TRP A 55 -0.24 3.82 8.27
C TRP A 55 0.68 3.20 9.30
N VAL A 56 1.26 2.05 8.98
CA VAL A 56 2.21 1.33 9.82
C VAL A 56 3.43 1.04 8.97
N ASP A 57 4.61 1.52 9.41
CA ASP A 57 5.88 1.35 8.69
C ASP A 57 5.84 1.80 7.21
N GLY A 58 5.06 2.85 6.93
CA GLY A 58 4.89 3.39 5.57
C GLY A 58 3.94 2.58 4.67
N ARG A 59 3.33 1.52 5.17
CA ARG A 59 2.31 0.71 4.50
C ARG A 59 0.92 1.17 4.94
N ARG A 60 -0.06 1.19 4.02
CA ARG A 60 -1.44 1.63 4.30
C ARG A 60 -2.30 0.43 4.70
N PHE A 61 -3.14 0.58 5.72
CA PHE A 61 -4.08 -0.45 6.21
C PHE A 61 -5.49 0.14 6.33
N PHE A 62 -6.51 -0.73 6.29
CA PHE A 62 -7.87 -0.35 6.67
C PHE A 62 -7.94 -0.11 8.18
N ASP A 63 -8.59 0.99 8.58
CA ASP A 63 -8.85 1.36 9.98
C ASP A 63 -10.35 1.38 10.25
N ASP A 64 -11.01 0.29 9.87
CA ASP A 64 -12.42 0.05 10.10
C ASP A 64 -12.58 -1.23 10.93
N LYS A 65 -13.40 -1.15 11.99
CA LYS A 65 -13.65 -2.29 12.88
C LYS A 65 -14.44 -3.40 12.20
N ASP A 66 -15.20 -3.06 11.17
CA ASP A 66 -16.03 -4.00 10.42
C ASP A 66 -15.24 -4.67 9.28
N ILE A 67 -14.05 -4.17 8.95
CA ILE A 67 -13.18 -4.73 7.91
C ILE A 67 -12.08 -5.58 8.56
N HIS A 68 -12.19 -6.90 8.43
CA HIS A 68 -11.23 -7.85 9.02
C HIS A 68 -9.96 -8.11 8.17
N TYR A 69 -9.63 -7.21 7.24
CA TYR A 69 -8.45 -7.38 6.39
C TYR A 69 -7.19 -6.86 7.11
N VAL A 70 -6.39 -7.79 7.62
CA VAL A 70 -5.21 -7.48 8.45
C VAL A 70 -3.96 -7.10 7.64
N LEU A 71 -4.03 -7.19 6.32
CA LEU A 71 -2.91 -6.94 5.42
C LEU A 71 -2.95 -5.51 4.87
N PRO A 72 -1.80 -4.98 4.39
CA PRO A 72 -1.77 -3.67 3.76
C PRO A 72 -2.72 -3.59 2.56
N ASN A 73 -3.05 -2.38 2.10
CA ASN A 73 -3.90 -2.15 0.93
C ASN A 73 -3.25 -1.17 -0.07
N ASP A 74 -1.94 -1.29 -0.25
CA ASP A 74 -1.13 -0.49 -1.17
C ASP A 74 -0.77 -1.24 -2.46
N VAL A 75 -0.08 -0.56 -3.38
CA VAL A 75 0.28 -1.08 -4.71
C VAL A 75 1.16 -2.32 -4.60
N GLU A 76 2.10 -2.34 -3.65
CA GLU A 76 2.99 -3.49 -3.45
C GLU A 76 2.20 -4.74 -3.03
N GLU A 77 1.18 -4.57 -2.20
CA GLU A 77 0.31 -5.69 -1.81
C GLU A 77 -0.47 -6.25 -3.02
N ILE A 78 -0.90 -5.39 -3.96
CA ILE A 78 -1.58 -5.83 -5.18
C ILE A 78 -0.68 -6.80 -5.95
N ASP A 79 0.59 -6.44 -6.17
CA ASP A 79 1.54 -7.30 -6.87
C ASP A 79 1.79 -8.62 -6.12
N ARG A 80 1.90 -8.56 -4.78
CA ARG A 80 2.04 -9.76 -3.94
C ARG A 80 0.84 -10.69 -4.07
N LEU A 81 -0.39 -10.16 -4.06
CA LEU A 81 -1.63 -10.93 -4.21
C LEU A 81 -1.73 -11.58 -5.59
N VAL A 82 -1.37 -10.86 -6.65
CA VAL A 82 -1.31 -11.40 -8.01
C VAL A 82 -0.32 -12.57 -8.10
N MET A 83 0.88 -12.39 -7.55
CA MET A 83 1.89 -13.45 -7.51
C MET A 83 1.40 -14.66 -6.69
N GLN A 84 0.81 -14.43 -5.52
CA GLN A 84 0.26 -15.48 -4.66
C GLN A 84 -0.82 -16.28 -5.38
N HIS A 85 -1.75 -15.63 -6.07
CA HIS A 85 -2.78 -16.28 -6.87
C HIS A 85 -2.17 -17.25 -7.88
N PHE A 86 -1.15 -16.79 -8.62
CA PHE A 86 -0.47 -17.57 -9.63
C PHE A 86 0.38 -18.72 -9.09
N ILE A 87 0.95 -18.58 -7.89
CA ILE A 87 1.64 -19.66 -7.19
C ILE A 87 0.64 -20.74 -6.78
N LEU A 88 -0.47 -20.34 -6.14
CA LEU A 88 -1.50 -21.28 -5.69
C LEU A 88 -2.12 -22.01 -6.88
N GLN A 89 -2.46 -21.30 -7.95
CA GLN A 89 -3.01 -21.94 -9.15
C GLN A 89 -2.04 -22.97 -9.75
N ARG A 90 -0.73 -22.68 -9.77
CA ARG A 90 0.29 -23.64 -10.25
C ARG A 90 0.45 -24.82 -9.31
N ALA A 91 0.44 -24.58 -8.00
CA ALA A 91 0.59 -25.63 -6.99
C ALA A 91 -0.60 -26.61 -6.99
N PHE A 92 -1.81 -26.10 -7.16
CA PHE A 92 -3.04 -26.89 -7.13
C PHE A 92 -3.56 -27.31 -8.51
N GLY A 93 -3.00 -26.76 -9.59
CA GLY A 93 -3.42 -27.03 -10.97
C GLY A 93 -4.81 -26.50 -11.33
N ALA A 94 -5.42 -25.70 -10.46
CA ALA A 94 -6.79 -25.20 -10.64
C ALA A 94 -7.00 -23.88 -9.87
N ASN A 95 -8.00 -23.11 -10.30
CA ASN A 95 -8.44 -21.90 -9.60
C ASN A 95 -9.30 -22.19 -8.36
N TYR A 96 -9.91 -23.37 -8.33
CA TYR A 96 -10.79 -23.83 -7.27
C TYR A 96 -10.62 -25.33 -7.07
N GLN A 97 -10.81 -25.81 -5.83
CA GLN A 97 -10.77 -27.24 -5.49
C GLN A 97 -11.93 -27.60 -4.54
N ALA A 98 -13.15 -27.24 -4.90
CA ALA A 98 -14.33 -27.63 -4.14
C ALA A 98 -14.73 -29.07 -4.48
N PRO A 99 -14.96 -29.96 -3.48
CA PRO A 99 -15.33 -31.35 -3.70
C PRO A 99 -16.84 -31.50 -3.98
N VAL A 100 -17.35 -30.75 -4.94
CA VAL A 100 -18.80 -30.66 -5.26
C VAL A 100 -19.13 -31.05 -6.69
N LYS A 101 -18.14 -31.53 -7.46
CA LYS A 101 -18.31 -31.84 -8.90
C LYS A 101 -19.48 -32.80 -9.15
N ASP A 102 -19.47 -33.95 -8.48
CA ASP A 102 -20.51 -34.98 -8.65
C ASP A 102 -21.90 -34.47 -8.21
N LEU A 103 -21.92 -33.63 -7.17
CA LEU A 103 -23.15 -33.01 -6.70
C LEU A 103 -23.71 -32.04 -7.75
N LEU A 104 -22.86 -31.22 -8.37
CA LEU A 104 -23.26 -30.33 -9.45
C LEU A 104 -23.79 -31.13 -10.66
N GLU A 105 -23.12 -32.22 -11.03
CA GLU A 105 -23.57 -33.11 -12.12
C GLU A 105 -24.90 -33.82 -11.80
N SER A 106 -25.19 -34.05 -10.52
CA SER A 106 -26.48 -34.60 -10.05
C SER A 106 -27.63 -33.59 -10.00
N GLY A 107 -27.38 -32.31 -10.28
CA GLY A 107 -28.41 -31.27 -10.35
C GLY A 107 -28.82 -30.65 -9.02
N ILE A 108 -27.89 -30.46 -8.08
CA ILE A 108 -28.19 -29.79 -6.79
C ILE A 108 -28.63 -28.33 -6.96
N LYS A 109 -29.33 -27.82 -5.94
CA LYS A 109 -29.68 -26.40 -5.84
C LYS A 109 -28.44 -25.58 -5.46
N VAL A 110 -28.10 -24.60 -6.29
CA VAL A 110 -26.93 -23.72 -6.09
C VAL A 110 -27.40 -22.33 -5.65
N LEU A 111 -26.70 -21.73 -4.69
CA LEU A 111 -26.79 -20.31 -4.35
C LEU A 111 -25.58 -19.60 -4.94
N ASP A 112 -25.83 -18.56 -5.72
CA ASP A 112 -24.79 -17.68 -6.25
C ASP A 112 -24.75 -16.38 -5.43
N VAL A 113 -23.57 -16.01 -4.95
CA VAL A 113 -23.30 -14.80 -4.17
C VAL A 113 -22.06 -14.14 -4.78
N GLY A 114 -22.27 -12.98 -5.40
CA GLY A 114 -21.26 -12.18 -6.10
C GLY A 114 -20.89 -10.91 -5.34
#